data_AF-E3RNX8-F1
#
_entry.id   AF-E3RNX8-F1
#
_cell.length_a   1.000
_cell.length_b   1.000
_cell.length_c   1.000
_cell.angle_alpha   90.00
_cell.angle_beta   90.00
_cell.angle_gamma   90.00
#
_symmetry.space_group_name_H-M   'P 1'
#
loop_
_entity.id
_entity.type
_entity.pdbx_description
1 polymer ?
#
loop_
_entity_poly.entity_id
_entity_poly.type
_entity_poly.pdbx_seq_one_letter_code
_entity_poly.pdbx_strand_id
1 'polypeptide(L)'
;MVDVRVERGTFEYGDGQYCNKYFLVPKIERLVKPEDFWFINNAVRYNAVTLRDAYIPLSADEFLERFANRRTRDMIAFQTLNGLY
;
A
#
# COMPACT_ATOMS: atom_id res chain seq x y z
N MET A 1 1.72 15.26 -7.56
CA MET A 1 1.57 14.00 -6.79
C MET A 1 0.11 13.58 -6.66
N VAL A 2 -0.78 14.50 -6.26
CA VAL A 2 -2.23 14.29 -6.36
C VAL A 2 -2.66 14.37 -7.83
N ASP A 3 -2.22 15.38 -8.58
CA ASP A 3 -2.57 15.55 -10.00
C ASP A 3 -2.18 14.32 -10.84
N VAL A 4 -0.94 13.85 -10.66
CA VAL A 4 -0.45 12.61 -11.30
C VAL A 4 -1.33 11.38 -10.99
N ARG A 5 -1.92 11.31 -9.80
CA ARG A 5 -2.83 10.20 -9.42
C ARG A 5 -4.22 10.39 -10.00
N VAL A 6 -4.69 11.63 -10.14
CA VAL A 6 -5.95 11.96 -10.83
C VAL A 6 -5.83 11.66 -12.32
N GLU A 7 -4.73 12.07 -12.98
CA GLU A 7 -4.44 11.78 -14.39
C GLU A 7 -4.36 10.27 -14.67
N ARG A 8 -3.86 9.48 -13.71
CA ARG A 8 -3.80 8.02 -13.80
C ARG A 8 -5.11 7.32 -13.43
N GLY A 9 -6.16 8.06 -13.07
CA GLY A 9 -7.44 7.50 -12.60
C GLY A 9 -7.33 6.75 -11.28
N THR A 10 -6.27 6.96 -10.50
CA THR A 10 -6.12 6.34 -9.17
C THR A 10 -6.94 7.07 -8.11
N PHE A 11 -7.11 8.39 -8.28
CA PHE A 11 -7.97 9.23 -7.45
C PHE A 11 -9.10 9.79 -8.28
N GLU A 12 -10.30 9.79 -7.71
CA GLU A 12 -11.50 10.34 -8.30
C GLU A 12 -12.09 11.40 -7.38
N TYR A 13 -12.88 12.29 -7.95
CA TYR A 13 -13.65 13.23 -7.16
C TYR A 13 -14.68 12.48 -6.32
N GLY A 14 -14.77 12.80 -5.04
CA GLY A 14 -15.79 12.27 -4.14
C GLY A 14 -16.34 13.39 -3.25
N ASP A 15 -17.66 13.40 -3.08
CA ASP A 15 -18.39 14.35 -2.22
C ASP A 15 -18.89 13.71 -0.90
N GLY A 16 -18.35 12.54 -0.57
CA GLY A 16 -18.80 11.75 0.57
C GLY A 16 -18.54 12.43 1.92
N GLN A 17 -19.35 12.06 2.91
CA GLN A 17 -19.22 12.53 4.30
C GLN A 17 -17.95 12.01 5.01
N TYR A 18 -17.27 11.06 4.39
CA TYR A 18 -16.15 10.32 4.94
C TYR A 18 -14.84 10.82 4.34
N CYS A 19 -14.04 11.55 5.13
CA CYS A 19 -12.74 12.09 4.69
C CYS A 19 -11.62 11.71 5.68
N ASN A 20 -10.57 11.05 5.16
CA ASN A 20 -9.37 10.79 5.93
C ASN A 20 -8.37 11.94 5.80
N LYS A 21 -7.61 12.14 6.87
CA LYS A 21 -6.41 13.00 6.81
C LYS A 21 -5.35 12.32 5.95
N TYR A 22 -4.60 13.13 5.22
CA TYR A 22 -3.46 12.68 4.45
C TYR A 22 -2.17 13.29 5.02
N PHE A 23 -1.10 12.53 4.95
CA PHE A 23 0.23 12.94 5.38
C PHE A 23 1.22 12.84 4.23
N LEU A 24 2.16 13.79 4.20
CA LEU A 24 3.34 13.70 3.35
C LEU A 24 4.50 13.21 4.22
N VAL A 25 4.99 12.01 3.92
CA VAL A 25 6.05 11.35 4.69
C VAL A 25 7.29 11.25 3.81
N PRO A 26 8.47 11.67 4.28
CA PRO A 26 9.70 11.51 3.53
C PRO A 26 10.03 10.04 3.30
N LYS A 27 10.37 9.67 2.06
CA LYS A 27 10.82 8.31 1.69
C LYS A 27 12.25 8.04 2.14
N ILE A 28 13.08 9.09 2.15
CA ILE A 28 14.48 9.06 2.59
C ILE A 28 14.75 10.28 3.47
N GLU A 29 15.77 10.21 4.34
CA GLU A 29 16.08 11.28 5.29
C GLU A 29 16.53 12.59 4.61
N ARG A 30 17.12 12.50 3.42
CA ARG A 30 17.61 13.67 2.67
C ARG A 30 16.66 14.00 1.53
N LEU A 31 15.77 14.95 1.81
CA LEU A 31 14.69 15.36 0.90
C LEU A 31 15.21 16.38 -0.11
N VAL A 32 15.01 16.13 -1.39
CA VAL A 32 15.50 17.01 -2.46
C VAL A 32 14.35 17.45 -3.38
N LYS A 33 13.33 16.61 -3.58
CA LYS A 33 12.24 16.85 -4.53
C LYS A 33 10.88 16.34 -4.03
N PRO A 34 9.76 16.83 -4.60
CA PRO A 34 8.41 16.35 -4.25
C PRO A 34 8.22 14.84 -4.44
N GLU A 35 8.93 14.20 -5.39
CA GLU A 35 8.94 12.75 -5.58
C GLU A 35 9.61 11.95 -4.44
N ASP A 36 10.36 12.62 -3.56
CA ASP A 36 10.97 12.00 -2.38
C ASP A 36 9.99 11.86 -1.21
N PHE A 37 8.74 12.28 -1.39
CA PHE A 37 7.68 12.15 -0.41
C PHE A 37 6.69 11.06 -0.82
N TRP A 38 6.13 10.40 0.19
CA TRP A 38 4.99 9.51 0.11
C TRP A 38 3.73 10.21 0.59
N PHE A 39 2.66 10.03 -0.16
CA PHE A 39 1.34 10.54 0.18
C PHE A 39 0.54 9.41 0.82
N ILE A 40 0.38 9.50 2.13
CA ILE A 40 -0.13 8.44 3.00
C ILE A 40 -1.52 8.83 3.49
N ASN A 41 -2.49 7.94 3.31
CA ASN A 41 -3.83 8.08 3.87
C ASN A 41 -3.86 7.56 5.31
N ASN A 42 -4.43 8.32 6.23
CA ASN A 42 -4.71 7.84 7.58
C ASN A 42 -5.99 7.00 7.61
N ALA A 43 -5.87 5.71 7.29
CA ALA A 43 -6.99 4.78 7.23
C ALA A 43 -7.41 4.20 8.59
N VAL A 44 -6.77 4.58 9.70
CA VAL A 44 -6.98 3.94 11.02
C VAL A 44 -8.44 3.93 11.44
N ARG A 45 -9.18 5.02 11.22
CA ARG A 45 -10.61 5.11 11.58
C ARG A 45 -11.48 4.17 10.77
N TYR A 46 -11.22 4.02 9.47
CA TYR A 46 -11.96 3.05 8.65
C TYR A 46 -11.56 1.63 9.02
N ASN A 47 -10.26 1.36 9.17
CA ASN A 47 -9.74 0.04 9.53
C ASN A 47 -10.28 -0.50 10.87
N ALA A 48 -10.77 0.38 11.76
CA ALA A 48 -11.40 0.03 13.02
C ALA A 48 -12.86 -0.43 12.88
N VAL A 49 -13.56 -0.02 11.80
CA VAL A 49 -14.97 -0.34 11.55
C VAL A 49 -15.18 -1.25 10.34
N THR A 50 -14.15 -1.47 9.53
CA THR A 50 -14.18 -2.39 8.39
C THR A 50 -14.16 -3.84 8.86
N LEU A 51 -15.16 -4.63 8.44
CA LEU A 51 -15.14 -6.08 8.60
C LEU A 51 -13.95 -6.66 7.81
N ARG A 52 -13.06 -7.36 8.50
CA ARG A 52 -11.88 -7.97 7.89
C ARG A 52 -12.23 -9.37 7.40
N ASP A 53 -11.91 -9.66 6.15
CA ASP A 53 -11.83 -11.04 5.70
C ASP A 53 -10.65 -11.71 6.41
N ALA A 54 -10.85 -12.92 6.93
CA ALA A 54 -9.88 -13.62 7.77
C ALA A 54 -8.77 -14.31 6.96
N TYR A 55 -8.53 -13.87 5.72
CA TYR A 55 -7.45 -14.38 4.90
C TYR A 55 -6.10 -13.89 5.44
N ILE A 56 -5.56 -14.65 6.38
CA ILE A 56 -4.20 -14.45 6.91
C ILE A 56 -3.24 -15.09 5.88
N PRO A 57 -2.35 -14.32 5.25
CA PRO A 57 -1.37 -14.89 4.35
C PRO A 57 -0.43 -15.84 5.12
N LEU A 58 0.08 -16.84 4.41
CA LEU A 58 1.10 -17.74 4.95
C LEU A 58 2.27 -16.94 5.52
N SER A 59 2.87 -17.45 6.59
CA SER A 59 4.14 -16.91 7.06
C SER A 59 5.22 -17.06 5.99
N ALA A 60 6.30 -16.28 6.11
CA ALA A 60 7.43 -16.39 5.19
C ALA A 60 7.98 -17.83 5.16
N ASP A 61 8.08 -18.47 6.33
CA ASP A 61 8.58 -19.84 6.45
C ASP A 61 7.63 -20.85 5.79
N GLU A 62 6.32 -20.77 6.07
CA GLU A 62 5.30 -21.61 5.45
C GLU A 62 5.25 -21.47 3.93
N PHE A 63 5.47 -20.24 3.42
CA PHE A 63 5.58 -20.00 2.00
C PHE A 63 6.84 -20.66 1.44
N LEU A 64 8.01 -20.45 2.06
CA LEU A 64 9.30 -20.94 1.58
C LEU A 64 9.39 -22.47 1.54
N GLU A 65 8.77 -23.18 2.48
CA GLU A 65 8.71 -24.64 2.49
C GLU A 65 8.12 -25.19 1.19
N ARG A 66 7.10 -24.52 0.60
CA ARG A 66 6.45 -24.95 -0.64
C ARG A 66 7.35 -24.86 -1.87
N PHE A 67 8.47 -24.14 -1.78
CA PHE A 67 9.43 -23.94 -2.87
C PHE A 67 10.78 -24.61 -2.63
N ALA A 68 11.01 -25.20 -1.45
CA ALA A 68 12.28 -25.79 -1.04
C ALA A 68 12.86 -26.78 -2.08
N ASN A 69 12.00 -27.59 -2.71
CA ASN A 69 12.39 -28.64 -3.65
C ASN A 69 12.29 -28.26 -5.14
N ARG A 70 12.07 -26.98 -5.49
CA ARG A 70 11.97 -26.56 -6.90
C ARG A 70 13.32 -26.14 -7.47
N ARG A 71 13.66 -26.65 -8.67
CA ARG A 71 14.95 -26.39 -9.36
C ARG A 71 15.11 -24.98 -9.90
N THR A 72 14.00 -24.27 -10.13
CA THR A 72 14.00 -22.92 -10.68
C THR A 72 12.98 -22.09 -9.90
N ARG A 73 13.34 -20.86 -9.55
CA ARG A 73 12.50 -19.92 -8.80
C ARG A 73 12.62 -18.55 -9.44
N ASP A 74 11.50 -18.03 -9.91
CA ASP A 74 11.39 -16.66 -10.41
C ASP A 74 10.52 -15.86 -9.43
N MET A 75 11.02 -14.72 -8.97
CA MET A 75 10.31 -13.85 -8.03
C MET A 75 9.80 -12.63 -8.78
N ILE A 76 8.48 -12.47 -8.82
CA ILE A 76 7.84 -11.28 -9.37
C ILE A 76 7.35 -10.45 -8.19
N ALA A 77 7.87 -9.23 -8.05
CA ALA A 77 7.38 -8.29 -7.07
C ALA A 77 6.14 -7.57 -7.64
N PHE A 78 4.95 -8.02 -7.22
CA PHE A 78 3.73 -7.25 -7.44
C PHE A 78 3.62 -6.18 -6.35
N GLN A 79 3.79 -4.91 -6.74
CA GLN A 79 3.44 -3.80 -5.86
C GLN A 79 1.92 -3.59 -5.91
N THR A 80 1.21 -4.21 -4.98
CA THR A 80 -0.18 -3.83 -4.67
C THR A 80 -0.17 -2.58 -3.79
N LEU A 81 -1.07 -1.63 -4.06
CA LEU A 81 -1.29 -0.39 -3.31
C LEU A 81 -1.75 -0.61 -1.84
N ASN A 82 -1.76 -1.85 -1.35
CA ASN A 82 -2.31 -2.25 -0.05
C ASN A 82 -1.26 -2.25 1.06
N GLY A 83 -0.51 -1.15 1.17
CA GLY A 83 0.56 -1.00 2.16
C GLY A 83 0.33 0.21 3.07
N LEU A 84 -0.84 0.30 3.72
CA LEU A 84 -1.11 1.22 4.82
C LEU A 84 -2.03 0.52 5.82
N TYR A 85 -1.42 -0.33 6.66
CA TYR A 85 -2.01 -0.75 7.93
C TYR A 85 -1.64 0.25 9.00
#